data_AF-A0A6C0DNC5-F1
#
_entry.id   AF-A0A6C0DNC5-F1
#
_cell.length_a   1.000
_cell.length_b   1.000
_cell.length_c   1.000
_cell.angle_alpha   90.00
_cell.angle_beta   90.00
_cell.angle_gamma   90.00
#
_symmetry.space_group_name_H-M   'P 1'
#
loop_
_entity.id
_entity.type
_entity.pdbx_description
1 polymer ?
#
loop_
_entity_poly.entity_id
_entity_poly.type
_entity_poly.pdbx_seq_one_letter_code
_entity_poly.pdbx_strand_id
1 'polypeptide(L)'
;MGGSSTKIEYKTLECNKYPIRQTPLTFNNLKYIRCAFLTQEQYKNNYHIPKNSLNITFDTRMDNIENSVNNNIQMVYNKLNEITPSPEPIKIIKPIFVAFSRKVEYDSSVFDDNKIKPIEVKNSKYCLAIKNYIENYLNKMNNPDLNNKYNSLPVNKYDFKGNVKVIIFFPFITTDYKYITNFKDILNSSTYFINLLSDTSFNGLPESNSFDEEKFRKSFSKSGYSQDFINKIINDIKQQDRTNFRYRDDLMVLCNEGGCLSEAGGEDFNSLLPRISDNNGDNTNNALKMSPFLPNKCLAQTNRYKCGILSPTDNNKSPQELIKSKDVVDYLTDGLQKYIINEECVITKGTNKYNKEFCDNNADNNPNLQQTPIDIINNVVSVFLRNEKYSSDLNDGKKNHYSETYSINIIKELMFINNTYPGIPEVVFPIYLYTGNSDYTTEAPWGTRLLTDDYVFNEGDEILPNVRKYSENNIYYLEMNSQGQIYVRTNASIYYYLNILPFEKPVSMSFTNTITVNFIEPITNYLRPRSVINIELILKDEKRRSPFSFYVNNDGKIRIFSNGFLDATNKAFADFIDNKIIEFEKYKNNLNYYNSKNFDANNNVIITNIIDKDTDPPIYLYNN
;
A
#
# COMPACT_ATOMS: atom_id res chain seq x y z
N MET A 1 -23.10 39.00 -12.21
CA MET A 1 -22.67 37.86 -11.38
C MET A 1 -21.97 36.86 -12.29
N GLY A 2 -20.66 37.07 -12.50
CA GLY A 2 -19.87 36.31 -13.48
C GLY A 2 -19.45 34.97 -12.90
N GLY A 3 -20.02 33.88 -13.42
CA GLY A 3 -19.46 32.56 -13.24
C GLY A 3 -18.17 32.47 -14.04
N SER A 4 -17.02 32.56 -13.38
CA SER A 4 -15.76 32.15 -14.01
C SER A 4 -15.80 30.64 -14.12
N SER A 5 -16.13 30.14 -15.31
CA SER A 5 -15.83 28.79 -15.73
C SER A 5 -14.36 28.51 -15.41
N THR A 6 -14.11 27.43 -14.67
CA THR A 6 -12.82 26.76 -14.53
C THR A 6 -12.08 26.73 -15.87
N LYS A 7 -11.07 27.56 -16.04
CA LYS A 7 -10.03 27.28 -17.04
C LYS A 7 -8.81 26.82 -16.28
N ILE A 8 -8.81 25.54 -15.94
CA ILE A 8 -7.54 24.82 -15.85
C ILE A 8 -6.98 24.91 -17.27
N GLU A 9 -5.82 25.54 -17.44
CA GLU A 9 -5.18 25.56 -18.75
C GLU A 9 -4.68 24.15 -19.07
N TYR A 10 -5.34 23.52 -20.04
CA TYR A 10 -4.98 22.19 -20.53
C TYR A 10 -3.73 22.30 -21.41
N LYS A 11 -2.60 21.78 -20.94
CA LYS A 11 -1.41 21.59 -21.75
C LYS A 11 -0.87 20.18 -21.54
N THR A 12 -0.67 19.46 -22.64
CA THR A 12 0.13 18.24 -22.65
C THR A 12 1.56 18.57 -22.26
N LEU A 13 2.11 17.84 -21.30
CA LEU A 13 3.52 17.98 -20.93
C LEU A 13 4.39 17.30 -22.00
N GLU A 14 4.96 18.10 -22.90
CA GLU A 14 5.95 17.59 -23.84
C GLU A 14 7.30 17.45 -23.12
N CYS A 15 7.64 16.21 -22.79
CA CYS A 15 8.82 15.90 -22.01
C CYS A 15 9.95 15.30 -22.85
N ASN A 16 10.50 16.08 -23.78
CA ASN A 16 11.53 15.58 -24.70
C ASN A 16 12.90 15.41 -24.03
N LYS A 17 13.12 16.03 -22.85
CA LYS A 17 14.43 16.08 -22.17
C LYS A 17 14.64 14.99 -21.12
N TYR A 18 13.56 14.45 -20.53
CA TYR A 18 13.64 13.41 -19.49
C TYR A 18 12.92 12.15 -19.94
N PRO A 19 13.60 11.00 -20.08
CA PRO A 19 12.94 9.75 -20.46
C PRO A 19 11.99 9.30 -19.34
N ILE A 20 10.68 9.32 -19.62
CA ILE A 20 9.67 8.85 -18.66
C ILE A 20 9.46 7.35 -18.84
N ARG A 21 9.81 6.57 -17.81
CA ARG A 21 9.62 5.12 -17.82
C ARG A 21 8.16 4.76 -17.52
N GLN A 22 7.49 4.19 -18.53
CA GLN A 22 6.09 3.76 -18.42
C GLN A 22 5.92 2.34 -17.87
N THR A 23 6.99 1.53 -17.89
CA THR A 23 6.98 0.13 -17.48
C THR A 23 7.97 -0.15 -16.35
N PRO A 24 7.64 -1.04 -15.42
CA PRO A 24 8.51 -1.37 -14.29
C PRO A 24 9.86 -1.93 -14.74
N LEU A 25 10.86 -1.87 -13.85
CA LEU A 25 12.15 -2.53 -14.05
C LEU A 25 11.97 -4.02 -14.31
N THR A 26 12.72 -4.55 -15.27
CA THR A 26 12.68 -5.95 -15.66
C THR A 26 13.88 -6.68 -15.09
N PHE A 27 13.63 -7.86 -14.55
CA PHE A 27 14.62 -8.75 -13.96
C PHE A 27 14.36 -10.16 -14.48
N ASN A 28 15.35 -11.05 -14.35
CA ASN A 28 15.22 -12.43 -14.82
C ASN A 28 14.40 -13.29 -13.84
N ASN A 29 14.60 -13.10 -12.54
CA ASN A 29 14.05 -13.90 -11.46
C ASN A 29 13.03 -13.15 -10.59
N LEU A 30 12.67 -11.92 -10.98
CA LEU A 30 11.68 -11.11 -10.27
C LEU A 30 10.59 -10.67 -11.25
N LYS A 31 9.36 -11.12 -11.00
CA LYS A 31 8.18 -10.73 -11.79
C LYS A 31 7.44 -9.61 -11.10
N TYR A 32 7.30 -8.46 -11.76
CA TYR A 32 6.58 -7.31 -11.21
C TYR A 32 5.13 -7.66 -10.87
N ILE A 33 4.66 -7.17 -9.72
CA ILE A 33 3.29 -7.32 -9.25
C ILE A 33 2.57 -5.97 -9.30
N ARG A 34 3.00 -5.02 -8.46
CA ARG A 34 2.39 -3.69 -8.30
C ARG A 34 3.31 -2.73 -7.57
N CYS A 35 2.89 -1.47 -7.49
CA CYS A 35 3.46 -0.48 -6.58
C CYS A 35 2.72 -0.46 -5.24
N ALA A 36 3.48 -0.28 -4.17
CA ALA A 36 2.99 0.12 -2.86
C ALA A 36 3.41 1.55 -2.55
N PHE A 37 2.45 2.33 -2.05
CA PHE A 37 2.61 3.73 -1.67
C PHE A 37 2.31 3.87 -0.19
N LEU A 38 3.21 4.52 0.54
CA LEU A 38 3.14 4.67 1.98
C LEU A 38 3.44 6.12 2.36
N THR A 39 2.75 6.65 3.37
CA THR A 39 3.19 7.87 4.05
C THR A 39 4.47 7.57 4.83
N GLN A 40 5.26 8.60 5.15
CA GLN A 40 6.44 8.40 5.99
C GLN A 40 6.08 7.80 7.36
N GLU A 41 4.93 8.16 7.93
CA GLU A 41 4.45 7.61 9.19
C GLU A 41 4.12 6.12 9.08
N GLN A 42 3.40 5.71 8.04
CA GLN A 42 3.10 4.29 7.79
C GLN A 42 4.39 3.46 7.61
N TYR A 43 5.39 4.02 6.93
CA TYR A 43 6.71 3.40 6.80
C TYR A 43 7.39 3.24 8.17
N LYS A 44 7.49 4.32 8.96
CA LYS A 44 8.10 4.32 10.30
C LYS A 44 7.41 3.34 11.26
N ASN A 45 6.09 3.21 11.14
CA ASN A 45 5.29 2.30 11.96
C ASN A 45 5.27 0.85 11.41
N ASN A 46 6.08 0.53 10.39
CA ASN A 46 6.22 -0.80 9.81
C ASN A 46 4.91 -1.39 9.24
N TYR A 47 3.99 -0.57 8.71
CA TYR A 47 2.74 -1.06 8.10
C TYR A 47 2.98 -1.87 6.82
N HIS A 48 4.20 -1.79 6.28
CA HIS A 48 4.67 -2.54 5.13
C HIS A 48 5.30 -3.90 5.50
N ILE A 49 5.38 -4.22 6.80
CA ILE A 49 5.96 -5.46 7.32
C ILE A 49 4.85 -6.31 7.97
N PRO A 50 4.59 -7.52 7.47
CA PRO A 50 3.65 -8.43 8.12
C PRO A 50 4.22 -8.88 9.48
N LYS A 51 3.40 -8.86 10.53
CA LYS A 51 3.85 -9.14 11.91
C LYS A 51 4.24 -10.59 12.16
N ASN A 52 3.60 -11.53 11.47
CA ASN A 52 3.71 -12.96 11.76
C ASN A 52 4.61 -13.72 10.77
N SER A 53 5.13 -13.03 9.75
CA SER A 53 5.93 -13.64 8.69
C SER A 53 7.36 -13.12 8.74
N LEU A 54 8.31 -13.97 8.39
CA LEU A 54 9.70 -13.60 8.27
C LEU A 54 9.85 -12.58 7.14
N ASN A 55 10.62 -11.53 7.44
CA ASN A 55 11.08 -10.56 6.48
C ASN A 55 12.59 -10.35 6.68
N ILE A 56 13.30 -10.13 5.58
CA ILE A 56 14.73 -9.82 5.57
C ILE A 56 14.91 -8.48 4.89
N THR A 57 15.49 -7.52 5.61
CA THR A 57 15.76 -6.17 5.09
C THR A 57 17.27 -5.95 4.98
N PHE A 58 17.74 -5.47 3.84
CA PHE A 58 19.15 -5.17 3.60
C PHE A 58 19.32 -4.08 2.54
N ASP A 59 20.53 -3.54 2.44
CA ASP A 59 20.91 -2.58 1.41
C ASP A 59 21.79 -3.25 0.35
N THR A 60 21.59 -2.88 -0.91
CA THR A 60 22.42 -3.33 -2.04
C THR A 60 22.45 -2.25 -3.11
N ARG A 61 23.13 -2.50 -4.23
CA ARG A 61 23.02 -1.69 -5.45
C ARG A 61 21.95 -2.25 -6.38
N MET A 62 21.34 -1.37 -7.18
CA MET A 62 20.27 -1.72 -8.13
C MET A 62 20.66 -2.82 -9.12
N ASP A 63 21.90 -2.75 -9.64
CA ASP A 63 22.47 -3.73 -10.57
C ASP A 63 22.76 -5.11 -9.94
N ASN A 64 22.78 -5.20 -8.62
CA ASN A 64 23.06 -6.43 -7.87
C ASN A 64 21.84 -6.97 -7.10
N ILE A 65 20.63 -6.44 -7.32
CA ILE A 65 19.42 -6.83 -6.57
C ILE A 65 19.18 -8.34 -6.66
N GLU A 66 19.19 -8.93 -7.86
CA GLU A 66 18.86 -10.35 -8.03
C GLU A 66 19.82 -11.27 -7.28
N ASN A 67 21.13 -11.00 -7.38
CA ASN A 67 22.16 -11.78 -6.67
C ASN A 67 22.01 -11.62 -5.15
N SER A 68 21.82 -10.41 -4.65
CA SER A 68 21.62 -10.17 -3.23
C SER A 68 20.33 -10.82 -2.71
N VAL A 69 19.26 -10.83 -3.49
CA VAL A 69 18.02 -11.56 -3.16
C VAL A 69 18.28 -13.06 -3.07
N ASN A 70 18.94 -13.64 -4.07
CA ASN A 70 19.27 -15.07 -4.08
C ASN A 70 20.13 -15.48 -2.88
N ASN A 71 21.15 -14.68 -2.55
CA ASN A 71 22.02 -14.93 -1.41
C ASN A 71 21.24 -14.91 -0.09
N ASN A 72 20.33 -13.94 0.09
CA ASN A 72 19.50 -13.88 1.29
C ASN A 72 18.48 -15.03 1.37
N ILE A 73 17.91 -15.47 0.24
CA ILE A 73 17.07 -16.69 0.21
C ILE A 73 17.88 -17.92 0.63
N GLN A 74 19.10 -18.08 0.13
CA GLN A 74 20.00 -19.17 0.54
C GLN A 74 20.34 -19.09 2.04
N MET A 75 20.58 -17.89 2.58
CA MET A 75 20.83 -17.71 4.02
C MET A 75 19.62 -18.14 4.86
N VAL A 76 18.41 -17.76 4.46
CA VAL A 76 17.17 -18.19 5.13
C VAL A 76 17.03 -19.71 5.07
N TYR A 77 17.34 -20.32 3.92
CA TYR A 77 17.30 -21.78 3.76
C TYR A 77 18.29 -22.48 4.68
N ASN A 78 19.54 -22.01 4.75
CA ASN A 78 20.55 -22.59 5.64
C ASN A 78 20.11 -22.49 7.11
N LYS A 79 19.59 -21.33 7.52
CA LYS A 79 19.16 -21.09 8.90
C LYS A 79 17.91 -21.88 9.29
N LEU A 80 16.98 -22.07 8.35
CA LEU A 80 15.81 -22.94 8.52
C LEU A 80 16.24 -24.39 8.80
N ASN A 81 17.24 -24.88 8.07
CA ASN A 81 17.79 -26.23 8.22
C ASN A 81 18.67 -26.40 9.47
N GLU A 82 19.32 -25.34 9.93
CA GLU A 82 20.04 -25.33 11.21
C GLU A 82 19.07 -25.47 12.40
N ILE A 83 17.96 -24.73 12.37
CA ILE A 83 16.98 -24.69 13.47
C ILE A 83 16.03 -25.89 13.45
N THR A 84 15.78 -26.47 12.29
CA THR A 84 14.87 -27.61 12.12
C THR A 84 15.63 -28.82 11.54
N PRO A 85 16.34 -29.59 12.39
CA PRO A 85 17.06 -30.76 11.94
C PRO A 85 16.12 -31.77 11.30
N SER A 86 16.42 -32.17 10.06
CA SER A 86 15.66 -33.14 9.29
C SER A 86 16.62 -34.05 8.52
N PRO A 87 16.28 -35.33 8.29
CA PRO A 87 17.08 -36.24 7.47
C PRO A 87 17.30 -35.71 6.04
N GLU A 88 16.32 -34.98 5.53
CA GLU A 88 16.39 -34.28 4.24
C GLU A 88 16.29 -32.76 4.44
N PRO A 89 17.08 -31.97 3.70
CA PRO A 89 17.02 -30.52 3.80
C PRO A 89 15.65 -29.96 3.45
N ILE A 90 15.14 -29.15 4.36
CA ILE A 90 13.87 -28.45 4.29
C ILE A 90 13.96 -27.24 3.36
N LYS A 91 13.10 -27.15 2.33
CA LYS A 91 13.10 -26.09 1.29
C LYS A 91 12.07 -24.99 1.53
N ILE A 92 12.45 -23.72 1.40
CA ILE A 92 11.56 -22.57 1.56
C ILE A 92 10.31 -22.68 0.66
N ILE A 93 9.13 -22.55 1.26
CA ILE A 93 7.86 -22.66 0.54
C ILE A 93 7.54 -21.33 -0.16
N LYS A 94 7.23 -21.39 -1.47
CA LYS A 94 6.74 -20.27 -2.28
C LYS A 94 5.27 -19.92 -1.95
N PRO A 95 4.81 -18.67 -2.15
CA PRO A 95 5.49 -17.55 -2.82
C PRO A 95 6.48 -16.78 -1.93
N ILE A 96 7.48 -16.15 -2.55
CA ILE A 96 8.40 -15.21 -1.89
C ILE A 96 8.24 -13.86 -2.58
N PHE A 97 8.01 -12.80 -1.82
CA PHE A 97 7.84 -11.44 -2.36
C PHE A 97 9.08 -10.60 -2.09
N VAL A 98 9.40 -9.70 -3.01
CA VAL A 98 10.51 -8.77 -2.90
C VAL A 98 9.99 -7.37 -3.14
N ALA A 99 10.13 -6.49 -2.15
CA ALA A 99 9.96 -5.05 -2.32
C ALA A 99 11.33 -4.38 -2.30
N PHE A 100 11.53 -3.35 -3.10
CA PHE A 100 12.74 -2.54 -2.99
C PHE A 100 12.47 -1.08 -3.28
N SER A 101 13.36 -0.21 -2.83
CA SER A 101 13.24 1.22 -3.04
C SER A 101 14.61 1.89 -3.10
N ARG A 102 14.81 2.79 -4.06
CA ARG A 102 16.04 3.60 -4.14
C ARG A 102 16.09 4.56 -2.95
N LYS A 103 17.24 4.59 -2.27
CA LYS A 103 17.46 5.53 -1.17
C LYS A 103 17.81 6.90 -1.71
N VAL A 104 17.02 7.89 -1.33
CA VAL A 104 17.34 9.31 -1.48
C VAL A 104 18.08 9.71 -0.22
N GLU A 105 19.36 10.01 -0.39
CA GLU A 105 20.25 10.40 0.69
C GLU A 105 20.57 11.87 0.59
N TYR A 106 20.85 12.46 1.75
CA TYR A 106 21.37 13.81 1.81
C TYR A 106 22.70 13.88 1.05
N ASP A 107 22.78 14.79 0.09
CA ASP A 107 23.95 15.02 -0.73
C ASP A 107 24.79 16.15 -0.13
N SER A 108 24.18 17.33 0.04
CA SER A 108 24.85 18.52 0.54
C SER A 108 23.88 19.65 0.87
N SER A 109 24.32 20.59 1.71
CA SER A 109 23.72 21.91 1.90
C SER A 109 24.78 23.00 2.08
N VAL A 110 24.41 24.25 1.85
CA VAL A 110 25.25 25.40 2.24
C VAL A 110 25.57 25.46 3.74
N PHE A 111 24.79 24.77 4.57
CA PHE A 111 25.02 24.69 6.01
C PHE A 111 26.10 23.66 6.42
N ASP A 112 26.59 22.82 5.50
CA ASP A 112 27.57 21.74 5.80
C ASP A 112 29.05 22.17 5.79
N ASP A 113 29.38 23.47 5.83
CA ASP A 113 30.79 23.87 5.76
C ASP A 113 31.55 23.55 7.05
N ASN A 114 32.55 22.66 6.98
CA ASN A 114 33.42 22.27 8.10
C ASN A 114 34.20 23.44 8.74
N LYS A 115 34.30 24.61 8.06
CA LYS A 115 34.86 25.84 8.63
C LYS A 115 33.87 26.57 9.54
N ILE A 116 32.60 26.17 9.51
CA ILE A 116 31.55 26.56 10.46
C ILE A 116 31.63 25.54 11.59
N LYS A 117 32.15 25.94 12.76
CA LYS A 117 32.20 25.04 13.92
C LYS A 117 30.78 24.72 14.41
N PRO A 118 30.34 23.45 14.40
CA PRO A 118 29.15 23.06 15.16
C PRO A 118 29.47 23.20 16.66
N ILE A 119 28.56 23.80 17.42
CA ILE A 119 28.72 23.97 18.86
C ILE A 119 27.64 23.14 19.56
N GLU A 120 28.05 22.10 20.27
CA GLU A 120 27.22 21.46 21.29
C GLU A 120 27.16 22.35 22.53
N VAL A 121 25.98 22.51 23.14
CA VAL A 121 25.85 23.26 24.39
C VAL A 121 25.14 22.43 25.45
N LYS A 122 25.84 22.25 26.57
CA LYS A 122 25.28 21.83 27.86
C LYS A 122 24.45 22.98 28.45
N ASN A 123 23.19 22.68 28.74
CA ASN A 123 22.22 23.44 29.55
C ASN A 123 21.51 24.67 28.91
N SER A 124 20.26 24.39 28.48
CA SER A 124 19.05 25.23 28.41
C SER A 124 18.94 26.43 27.46
N LYS A 125 18.05 26.22 26.45
CA LYS A 125 17.05 27.09 25.78
C LYS A 125 17.52 28.42 25.14
N TYR A 126 17.76 28.35 23.83
CA TYR A 126 17.93 29.43 22.83
C TYR A 126 19.39 29.69 22.39
N CYS A 127 19.53 29.86 21.07
CA CYS A 127 20.64 29.34 20.27
C CYS A 127 21.55 30.47 19.77
N LEU A 128 22.76 30.60 20.33
CA LEU A 128 23.79 31.58 19.92
C LEU A 128 24.63 31.16 18.69
N ALA A 129 24.35 30.02 18.06
CA ALA A 129 25.16 29.44 16.98
C ALA A 129 25.01 30.17 15.62
N ILE A 130 23.97 30.98 15.47
CA ILE A 130 23.49 31.48 14.18
C ILE A 130 24.10 32.84 13.81
N LYS A 131 24.40 33.70 14.80
CA LYS A 131 24.95 35.04 14.59
C LYS A 131 26.29 35.00 13.86
N ASN A 132 27.20 34.11 14.25
CA ASN A 132 28.50 33.91 13.59
C ASN A 132 28.37 33.35 12.16
N TYR A 133 27.34 32.55 11.85
CA TYR A 133 27.06 32.07 10.49
C TYR A 133 26.65 33.24 9.61
N ILE A 134 25.69 34.04 10.07
CA ILE A 134 25.17 35.19 9.32
C ILE A 134 26.25 36.26 9.17
N GLU A 135 27.00 36.61 10.22
CA GLU A 135 28.11 37.56 10.13
C GLU A 135 29.20 37.06 9.17
N ASN A 136 29.52 35.76 9.16
CA ASN A 136 30.43 35.20 8.17
C ASN A 136 29.85 35.24 6.75
N TYR A 137 28.58 34.90 6.56
CA TYR A 137 27.89 34.94 5.27
C TYR A 137 27.89 36.36 4.68
N LEU A 138 27.53 37.35 5.49
CA LEU A 138 27.51 38.77 5.11
C LEU A 138 28.92 39.31 4.85
N ASN A 139 29.91 38.96 5.68
CA ASN A 139 31.30 39.41 5.49
C ASN A 139 32.01 38.73 4.29
N LYS A 140 31.59 37.53 3.89
CA LYS A 140 32.28 36.70 2.88
C LYS A 140 31.74 36.80 1.46
N MET A 141 30.66 37.55 1.20
CA MET A 141 30.25 37.91 -0.16
C MET A 141 31.33 38.69 -0.95
N ASN A 142 32.39 39.14 -0.27
CA ASN A 142 33.57 39.75 -0.86
C ASN A 142 34.67 38.76 -1.30
N ASN A 143 34.54 37.44 -1.03
CA ASN A 143 35.54 36.41 -1.38
C ASN A 143 35.06 35.52 -2.57
N PRO A 144 35.68 35.59 -3.76
CA PRO A 144 35.19 34.97 -5.00
C PRO A 144 35.01 33.44 -4.98
N ASP A 145 35.90 32.69 -4.31
CA ASP A 145 35.86 31.21 -4.31
C ASP A 145 34.77 30.67 -3.39
N LEU A 146 34.56 31.34 -2.24
CA LEU A 146 33.45 31.04 -1.34
C LEU A 146 32.13 31.57 -1.93
N ASN A 147 32.15 32.70 -2.63
CA ASN A 147 31.02 33.23 -3.38
C ASN A 147 30.51 32.16 -4.36
N ASN A 148 31.37 31.56 -5.20
CA ASN A 148 30.97 30.49 -6.11
C ASN A 148 30.36 29.26 -5.42
N LYS A 149 30.85 28.89 -4.23
CA LYS A 149 30.32 27.76 -3.43
C LYS A 149 28.96 28.10 -2.79
N TYR A 150 28.84 29.23 -2.10
CA TYR A 150 27.59 29.65 -1.45
C TYR A 150 26.52 30.11 -2.45
N ASN A 151 26.93 30.60 -3.63
CA ASN A 151 26.06 30.91 -4.79
C ASN A 151 25.53 29.68 -5.53
N SER A 152 25.89 28.47 -5.10
CA SER A 152 25.49 27.23 -5.78
C SER A 152 24.34 26.48 -5.11
N LEU A 153 24.04 26.66 -3.82
CA LEU A 153 23.20 25.70 -3.07
C LEU A 153 22.41 26.25 -1.85
N PRO A 154 21.33 27.01 -2.01
CA PRO A 154 20.58 27.53 -0.86
C PRO A 154 19.68 26.50 -0.15
N VAL A 155 19.55 25.27 -0.67
CA VAL A 155 18.60 24.25 -0.16
C VAL A 155 19.30 22.91 0.03
N ASN A 156 18.88 22.15 1.05
CA ASN A 156 19.29 20.75 1.25
C ASN A 156 19.04 19.96 -0.04
N LYS A 157 20.13 19.49 -0.67
CA LYS A 157 20.07 18.65 -1.85
C LYS A 157 20.03 17.19 -1.42
N TYR A 158 19.11 16.44 -2.02
CA TYR A 158 19.09 14.99 -1.90
C TYR A 158 19.20 14.34 -3.27
N ASP A 159 19.88 13.20 -3.31
CA ASP A 159 20.13 12.46 -4.56
C ASP A 159 20.13 10.95 -4.35
N PHE A 160 19.95 10.20 -5.44
CA PHE A 160 20.07 8.75 -5.44
C PHE A 160 21.55 8.36 -5.54
N LYS A 161 22.17 7.98 -4.41
CA LYS A 161 23.57 7.52 -4.39
C LYS A 161 23.79 6.08 -4.88
N GLY A 162 22.78 5.48 -5.53
CA GLY A 162 22.84 4.12 -6.10
C GLY A 162 22.49 2.99 -5.13
N ASN A 163 22.30 3.30 -3.85
CA ASN A 163 21.84 2.35 -2.85
C ASN A 163 20.33 2.10 -2.96
N VAL A 164 19.94 0.84 -2.83
CA VAL A 164 18.55 0.40 -2.75
C VAL A 164 18.34 -0.37 -1.44
N LYS A 165 17.25 -0.06 -0.76
CA LYS A 165 16.75 -0.86 0.35
C LYS A 165 15.89 -1.97 -0.21
N VAL A 166 16.16 -3.21 0.16
CA VAL A 166 15.42 -4.39 -0.28
C VAL A 166 14.79 -5.05 0.94
N ILE A 167 13.56 -5.52 0.77
CA ILE A 167 12.78 -6.28 1.75
C ILE A 167 12.30 -7.56 1.06
N ILE A 168 12.70 -8.71 1.58
CA ILE A 168 12.22 -10.02 1.14
C ILE A 168 11.22 -10.53 2.16
N PHE A 169 10.07 -10.98 1.69
CA PHE A 169 9.01 -11.53 2.52
C PHE A 169 8.84 -13.03 2.29
N PHE A 170 8.75 -13.78 3.38
CA PHE A 170 8.53 -15.23 3.40
C PHE A 170 7.21 -15.52 4.14
N PRO A 171 6.06 -15.56 3.43
CA PRO A 171 4.73 -15.65 4.03
C PRO A 171 4.53 -16.89 4.92
N PHE A 172 5.24 -17.98 4.68
CA PHE A 172 5.03 -19.25 5.38
C PHE A 172 6.12 -19.60 6.39
N ILE A 173 7.02 -18.65 6.68
CA ILE A 173 8.09 -18.81 7.67
C ILE A 173 7.86 -17.77 8.77
N THR A 174 8.02 -18.15 10.03
CA THR A 174 7.94 -17.26 11.19
C THR A 174 9.24 -16.48 11.35
N THR A 175 9.22 -15.39 12.14
CA THR A 175 10.41 -14.60 12.46
C THR A 175 11.55 -15.41 13.09
N ASP A 176 11.22 -16.56 13.69
CA ASP A 176 12.17 -17.50 14.32
C ASP A 176 12.70 -18.56 13.34
N TYR A 177 12.51 -18.37 12.02
CA TYR A 177 12.97 -19.28 10.96
C TYR A 177 12.38 -20.70 11.11
N LYS A 178 11.10 -20.78 11.45
CA LYS A 178 10.32 -22.04 11.47
C LYS A 178 9.16 -21.95 10.49
N TYR A 179 8.68 -23.06 9.96
CA TYR A 179 7.44 -23.00 9.21
C TYR A 179 6.26 -22.66 10.08
N ILE A 180 5.31 -21.98 9.46
CA ILE A 180 3.95 -21.97 9.95
C ILE A 180 3.35 -23.35 9.66
N THR A 181 2.99 -24.08 10.71
CA THR A 181 2.56 -25.49 10.60
C THR A 181 1.05 -25.68 10.71
N ASN A 182 0.25 -24.62 10.71
CA ASN A 182 -1.21 -24.73 10.76
C ASN A 182 -1.86 -23.72 9.82
N PHE A 183 -3.04 -24.06 9.31
CA PHE A 183 -3.71 -23.22 8.32
C PHE A 183 -4.22 -21.91 8.90
N LYS A 184 -4.66 -21.86 10.16
CA LYS A 184 -5.11 -20.62 10.81
C LYS A 184 -4.03 -19.53 10.75
N ASP A 185 -2.79 -19.89 11.09
CA ASP A 185 -1.67 -18.98 11.04
C ASP A 185 -1.22 -18.68 9.60
N ILE A 186 -1.36 -19.63 8.66
CA ILE A 186 -1.15 -19.35 7.24
C ILE A 186 -2.14 -18.33 6.73
N LEU A 187 -3.42 -18.46 7.08
CA LEU A 187 -4.48 -17.54 6.68
C LEU A 187 -4.17 -16.15 7.23
N ASN A 188 -3.86 -16.05 8.52
CA ASN A 188 -3.44 -14.79 9.16
C ASN A 188 -2.22 -14.16 8.49
N SER A 189 -1.21 -14.98 8.15
CA SER A 189 0.00 -14.53 7.46
C SER A 189 -0.28 -14.11 6.02
N SER A 190 -1.20 -14.78 5.34
CA SER A 190 -1.60 -14.53 3.96
C SER A 190 -2.44 -13.27 3.83
N THR A 191 -3.23 -12.89 4.84
CA THR A 191 -4.14 -11.72 4.81
C THR A 191 -3.45 -10.44 4.36
N TYR A 192 -2.24 -10.17 4.87
CA TYR A 192 -1.48 -8.98 4.47
C TYR A 192 -1.20 -8.98 2.96
N PHE A 193 -0.71 -10.09 2.43
CA PHE A 193 -0.37 -10.22 1.02
C PHE A 193 -1.61 -10.28 0.15
N ILE A 194 -2.70 -10.90 0.60
CA ILE A 194 -3.98 -10.87 -0.10
C ILE A 194 -4.44 -9.43 -0.26
N ASN A 195 -4.52 -8.66 0.82
CA ASN A 195 -4.89 -7.25 0.75
C ASN A 195 -3.95 -6.47 -0.18
N LEU A 196 -2.65 -6.72 -0.09
CA LEU A 196 -1.67 -6.12 -0.99
C LEU A 196 -1.89 -6.47 -2.45
N LEU A 197 -2.29 -7.70 -2.77
CA LEU A 197 -2.47 -8.15 -4.16
C LEU A 197 -3.84 -7.82 -4.73
N SER A 198 -4.90 -7.90 -3.94
CA SER A 198 -6.30 -7.81 -4.41
C SER A 198 -6.95 -6.45 -4.14
N ASP A 199 -6.52 -5.71 -3.13
CA ASP A 199 -7.10 -4.40 -2.79
C ASP A 199 -6.22 -3.27 -3.32
N THR A 200 -6.70 -2.58 -4.36
CA THR A 200 -6.00 -1.46 -4.98
C THR A 200 -5.95 -0.22 -4.10
N SER A 201 -6.77 -0.14 -3.04
CA SER A 201 -6.72 0.94 -2.04
C SER A 201 -5.69 0.66 -0.95
N PHE A 202 -5.49 -0.62 -0.58
CA PHE A 202 -4.51 -1.02 0.42
C PHE A 202 -3.07 -0.75 -0.06
N ASN A 203 -2.36 0.13 0.66
CA ASN A 203 -1.06 0.70 0.24
C ASN A 203 -1.08 1.15 -1.24
N GLY A 204 -2.25 1.56 -1.72
CA GLY A 204 -2.47 2.09 -3.04
C GLY A 204 -2.48 3.60 -3.02
N LEU A 205 -2.46 4.18 -4.21
CA LEU A 205 -2.68 5.60 -4.37
C LEU A 205 -4.08 5.79 -4.96
N PRO A 206 -5.06 6.24 -4.17
CA PRO A 206 -6.41 6.45 -4.65
C PRO A 206 -6.44 7.50 -5.77
N GLU A 207 -7.40 7.41 -6.68
CA GLU A 207 -7.61 8.46 -7.68
C GLU A 207 -8.13 9.72 -6.98
N SER A 208 -7.23 10.69 -6.77
CA SER A 208 -7.56 12.08 -6.48
C SER A 208 -8.25 12.66 -7.70
N ASN A 209 -9.57 12.69 -7.69
CA ASN A 209 -10.35 13.49 -8.62
C ASN A 209 -10.75 14.77 -7.91
N SER A 210 -10.28 15.92 -8.41
CA SER A 210 -10.65 17.22 -7.84
C SER A 210 -12.13 17.57 -8.10
N PHE A 211 -12.77 16.82 -8.99
CA PHE A 211 -14.17 16.93 -9.33
C PHE A 211 -15.09 16.25 -8.30
N ASP A 212 -15.83 17.07 -7.56
CA ASP A 212 -16.93 16.64 -6.69
C ASP A 212 -18.15 16.25 -7.54
N GLU A 213 -18.18 14.97 -7.93
CA GLU A 213 -19.25 14.39 -8.74
C GLU A 213 -20.62 14.53 -8.08
N GLU A 214 -20.70 14.41 -6.76
CA GLU A 214 -21.98 14.45 -6.04
C GLU A 214 -22.56 15.86 -6.06
N LYS A 215 -21.73 16.88 -5.83
CA LYS A 215 -22.11 18.29 -5.94
C LYS A 215 -22.49 18.66 -7.37
N PHE A 216 -21.78 18.14 -8.37
CA PHE A 216 -22.13 18.33 -9.77
C PHE A 216 -23.48 17.67 -10.11
N ARG A 217 -23.71 16.43 -9.68
CA ARG A 217 -25.01 15.76 -9.87
C ARG A 217 -26.15 16.52 -9.18
N LYS A 218 -25.92 17.08 -7.99
CA LYS A 218 -26.91 17.90 -7.25
C LYS A 218 -27.22 19.24 -7.93
N SER A 219 -26.27 19.84 -8.67
CA SER A 219 -26.55 21.06 -9.45
C SER A 219 -27.32 20.75 -10.73
N PHE A 220 -27.09 19.58 -11.34
CA PHE A 220 -27.79 19.13 -12.53
C PHE A 220 -29.17 18.49 -12.27
N SER A 221 -29.41 17.94 -11.07
CA SER A 221 -30.70 17.37 -10.70
C SER A 221 -31.83 18.42 -10.66
N LYS A 222 -31.48 19.71 -10.55
CA LYS A 222 -32.43 20.83 -10.58
C LYS A 222 -32.74 21.36 -11.98
N SER A 223 -32.03 20.92 -13.01
CA SER A 223 -32.05 21.53 -14.35
C SER A 223 -32.66 20.65 -15.45
N GLY A 224 -33.23 19.49 -15.11
CA GLY A 224 -34.06 18.69 -16.03
C GLY A 224 -33.31 17.91 -17.11
N TYR A 225 -31.98 17.83 -17.02
CA TYR A 225 -31.15 17.04 -17.95
C TYR A 225 -31.31 15.53 -17.72
N SER A 226 -31.17 14.74 -18.79
CA SER A 226 -31.19 13.28 -18.69
C SER A 226 -29.94 12.74 -17.99
N GLN A 227 -30.08 11.59 -17.31
CA GLN A 227 -28.96 10.95 -16.60
C GLN A 227 -27.82 10.57 -17.54
N ASP A 228 -28.11 10.15 -18.78
CA ASP A 228 -27.09 9.81 -19.77
C ASP A 228 -26.25 11.02 -20.18
N PHE A 229 -26.89 12.20 -20.32
CA PHE A 229 -26.18 13.44 -20.61
C PHE A 229 -25.28 13.87 -19.44
N ILE A 230 -25.81 13.78 -18.21
CA ILE A 230 -25.05 14.07 -16.99
C ILE A 230 -23.84 13.12 -16.87
N ASN A 231 -24.05 11.82 -17.10
CA ASN A 231 -22.98 10.80 -17.08
C ASN A 231 -21.92 11.05 -18.15
N LYS A 232 -22.34 11.44 -19.37
CA LYS A 232 -21.42 11.79 -20.45
C LYS A 232 -20.55 13.00 -20.06
N ILE A 233 -21.15 14.08 -19.57
CA ILE A 233 -20.40 15.26 -19.13
C ILE A 233 -19.45 14.93 -17.96
N ILE A 234 -19.90 14.16 -16.98
CA ILE A 234 -19.04 13.70 -15.88
C ILE A 234 -17.85 12.91 -16.42
N ASN A 235 -18.08 12.01 -17.37
CA ASN A 235 -17.01 11.24 -18.00
C ASN A 235 -16.06 12.11 -18.83
N ASP A 236 -16.58 13.10 -19.56
CA ASP A 236 -15.78 14.06 -20.31
C ASP A 236 -14.91 14.91 -19.36
N ILE A 237 -15.48 15.39 -18.24
CA ILE A 237 -14.74 16.12 -17.20
C ILE A 237 -13.70 15.22 -16.53
N LYS A 238 -14.05 13.97 -16.19
CA LYS A 238 -13.10 12.98 -15.63
C LYS A 238 -11.96 12.68 -16.61
N GLN A 239 -12.26 12.54 -17.91
CA GLN A 239 -11.23 12.35 -18.93
C GLN A 239 -10.34 13.59 -19.09
N GLN A 240 -10.92 14.78 -19.03
CA GLN A 240 -10.17 16.04 -19.04
C GLN A 240 -9.28 16.17 -17.78
N ASP A 241 -9.79 15.83 -16.60
CA ASP A 241 -8.98 15.86 -15.37
C ASP A 241 -7.86 14.81 -15.37
N ARG A 242 -8.07 13.66 -16.04
CA ARG A 242 -7.03 12.65 -16.28
C ARG A 242 -5.87 13.14 -17.16
N THR A 243 -6.06 14.21 -17.93
CA THR A 243 -4.98 14.86 -18.71
C THR A 243 -4.21 15.91 -17.91
N ASN A 244 -4.62 16.20 -16.67
CA ASN A 244 -3.89 17.08 -15.78
C ASN A 244 -2.73 16.37 -15.08
N PHE A 245 -1.80 17.16 -14.57
CA PHE A 245 -0.66 16.71 -13.78
C PHE A 245 -1.10 16.04 -12.49
N ARG A 246 -1.26 14.71 -12.53
CA ARG A 246 -1.59 13.92 -11.33
C ARG A 246 -0.35 13.51 -10.59
N TYR A 247 -0.29 13.83 -9.30
CA TYR A 247 0.68 13.33 -8.34
C TYR A 247 0.79 11.80 -8.40
N ARG A 248 -0.35 11.14 -8.65
CA ARG A 248 -0.38 9.69 -8.85
C ARG A 248 0.47 9.20 -10.00
N ASP A 249 0.43 9.88 -11.13
CA ASP A 249 1.25 9.49 -12.26
C ASP A 249 2.74 9.72 -11.97
N ASP A 250 3.08 10.77 -11.20
CA ASP A 250 4.46 11.07 -10.79
C ASP A 250 5.02 9.95 -9.89
N LEU A 251 4.23 9.48 -8.92
CA LEU A 251 4.61 8.36 -8.05
C LEU A 251 4.65 7.02 -8.78
N MET A 252 3.76 6.78 -9.75
CA MET A 252 3.81 5.58 -10.60
C MET A 252 5.09 5.53 -11.45
N VAL A 253 5.50 6.67 -12.03
CA VAL A 253 6.78 6.76 -12.75
C VAL A 253 7.94 6.47 -11.81
N LEU A 254 7.93 7.04 -10.61
CA LEU A 254 8.96 6.80 -9.59
C LEU A 254 9.04 5.31 -9.20
N CYS A 255 7.89 4.66 -9.05
CA CYS A 255 7.80 3.23 -8.78
C CYS A 255 8.42 2.41 -9.92
N ASN A 256 8.06 2.72 -11.17
CA ASN A 256 8.58 2.03 -12.34
C ASN A 256 10.10 2.13 -12.47
N GLU A 257 10.70 3.21 -11.96
CA GLU A 257 12.14 3.43 -11.93
C GLU A 257 12.86 2.80 -10.72
N GLY A 258 12.15 2.05 -9.87
CA GLY A 258 12.72 1.37 -8.72
C GLY A 258 12.37 1.98 -7.36
N GLY A 259 11.32 2.80 -7.31
CA GLY A 259 10.80 3.38 -6.07
C GLY A 259 11.64 4.54 -5.53
N CYS A 260 11.22 5.04 -4.37
CA CYS A 260 11.93 6.05 -3.61
C CYS A 260 11.67 5.94 -2.10
N LEU A 261 12.73 6.10 -1.31
CA LEU A 261 12.71 6.12 0.14
C LEU A 261 13.66 7.21 0.65
N SER A 262 13.15 8.12 1.49
CA SER A 262 13.96 9.08 2.24
C SER A 262 14.07 8.65 3.70
N GLU A 263 15.26 8.25 4.15
CA GLU A 263 15.49 7.85 5.55
C GLU A 263 15.59 9.08 6.49
N ALA A 264 15.88 10.27 5.95
CA ALA A 264 15.92 11.54 6.68
C ALA A 264 14.51 12.15 6.95
N GLY A 265 13.47 11.31 7.06
CA GLY A 265 12.07 11.71 7.16
C GLY A 265 11.41 12.04 5.81
N GLY A 266 10.10 12.30 5.83
CA GLY A 266 9.31 12.64 4.65
C GLY A 266 9.57 14.06 4.13
N GLU A 267 8.96 14.43 3.02
CA GLU A 267 8.75 15.81 2.58
C GLU A 267 8.03 16.59 3.68
N ASP A 268 8.31 17.90 3.76
CA ASP A 268 7.73 18.76 4.79
C ASP A 268 6.34 19.28 4.38
N PHE A 269 5.42 18.37 4.07
CA PHE A 269 4.10 18.75 3.57
C PHE A 269 3.28 19.58 4.56
N ASN A 270 3.46 19.36 5.86
CA ASN A 270 2.67 20.02 6.91
C ASN A 270 3.03 21.49 7.12
N SER A 271 4.26 21.91 6.80
CA SER A 271 4.64 23.33 6.79
C SER A 271 4.38 24.00 5.44
N LEU A 272 4.31 23.21 4.36
CA LEU A 272 4.27 23.71 2.98
C LEU A 272 2.87 23.76 2.35
N LEU A 273 1.87 23.03 2.88
CA LEU A 273 0.53 22.95 2.27
C LEU A 273 -0.56 23.55 3.17
N PRO A 274 -1.39 24.49 2.66
CA PRO A 274 -2.51 25.03 3.40
C PRO A 274 -3.64 24.00 3.52
N ARG A 275 -4.54 24.18 4.50
CA ARG A 275 -5.76 23.38 4.60
C ARG A 275 -6.69 23.67 3.42
N ILE A 276 -7.44 22.66 2.97
CA ILE A 276 -8.46 22.85 1.96
C ILE A 276 -9.59 23.70 2.52
N SER A 277 -10.02 24.71 1.77
CA SER A 277 -11.21 25.51 2.08
C SER A 277 -12.42 24.98 1.33
N ASP A 278 -13.62 25.29 1.84
CA ASP A 278 -14.90 24.91 1.22
C ASP A 278 -15.16 25.61 -0.13
N ASN A 279 -14.41 26.67 -0.42
CA ASN A 279 -14.51 27.47 -1.63
C ASN A 279 -13.30 27.24 -2.56
N ASN A 280 -13.59 26.99 -3.85
CA ASN A 280 -12.57 26.75 -4.87
C ASN A 280 -11.73 28.01 -5.22
N GLY A 281 -12.32 29.20 -5.12
CA GLY A 281 -11.59 30.45 -5.30
C GLY A 281 -10.48 30.60 -4.25
N ASP A 282 -10.82 30.26 -3.01
CA ASP A 282 -9.88 30.30 -1.89
C ASP A 282 -8.81 29.21 -2.00
N ASN A 283 -9.15 28.00 -2.44
CA ASN A 283 -8.16 26.95 -2.74
C ASN A 283 -7.19 27.38 -3.85
N THR A 284 -7.68 28.06 -4.88
CA THR A 284 -6.83 28.58 -5.96
C THR A 284 -5.93 29.71 -5.47
N ASN A 285 -6.46 30.64 -4.68
CA ASN A 285 -5.68 31.72 -4.08
C ASN A 285 -4.65 31.18 -3.09
N ASN A 286 -4.98 30.15 -2.31
CA ASN A 286 -4.07 29.47 -1.41
C ASN A 286 -2.95 28.75 -2.18
N ALA A 287 -3.28 28.05 -3.26
CA ALA A 287 -2.29 27.41 -4.13
C ALA A 287 -1.38 28.42 -4.85
N LEU A 288 -1.95 29.55 -5.32
CA LEU A 288 -1.19 30.66 -5.90
C LEU A 288 -0.19 31.26 -4.90
N LYS A 289 -0.63 31.51 -3.66
CA LYS A 289 0.22 32.03 -2.57
C LYS A 289 1.38 31.08 -2.21
N MET A 290 1.22 29.79 -2.48
CA MET A 290 2.19 28.75 -2.11
C MET A 290 3.08 28.30 -3.29
N SER A 291 2.74 28.67 -4.52
CA SER A 291 3.50 28.38 -5.75
C SER A 291 4.79 29.22 -5.84
N PRO A 292 5.92 28.71 -6.38
CA PRO A 292 6.11 27.35 -6.89
C PRO A 292 6.28 26.32 -5.75
N PHE A 293 5.83 25.10 -5.99
CA PHE A 293 6.03 23.99 -5.05
C PHE A 293 7.42 23.37 -5.21
N LEU A 294 8.21 23.33 -4.14
CA LEU A 294 9.63 22.95 -4.16
C LEU A 294 9.96 21.78 -3.21
N PRO A 295 9.41 20.57 -3.41
CA PRO A 295 9.90 19.36 -2.75
C PRO A 295 11.39 19.17 -3.02
N ASN A 296 12.08 18.48 -2.11
CA ASN A 296 13.53 18.24 -2.22
C ASN A 296 13.94 16.78 -2.05
N LYS A 297 13.00 15.87 -1.75
CA LYS A 297 13.25 14.43 -1.60
C LYS A 297 12.63 13.66 -2.76
N CYS A 298 11.74 12.71 -2.49
CA CYS A 298 11.25 11.75 -3.46
C CYS A 298 10.48 12.39 -4.61
N LEU A 299 9.64 13.40 -4.33
CA LEU A 299 8.86 14.03 -5.38
C LEU A 299 9.72 14.87 -6.32
N ALA A 300 10.74 15.53 -5.77
CA ALA A 300 11.74 16.28 -6.52
C ALA A 300 12.51 15.39 -7.51
N GLN A 301 12.61 14.10 -7.22
CA GLN A 301 13.31 13.15 -8.09
C GLN A 301 12.49 12.70 -9.29
N THR A 302 11.17 12.91 -9.32
CA THR A 302 10.34 12.39 -10.40
C THR A 302 10.64 13.12 -11.71
N ASN A 303 10.78 12.36 -12.80
CA ASN A 303 11.06 12.93 -14.12
C ASN A 303 9.95 13.86 -14.60
N ARG A 304 8.69 13.58 -14.23
CA ARG A 304 7.55 14.46 -14.53
C ARG A 304 7.59 15.77 -13.75
N TYR A 305 7.94 15.76 -12.46
CA TYR A 305 8.18 17.00 -11.69
C TYR A 305 9.35 17.80 -12.27
N LYS A 306 10.50 17.15 -12.49
CA LYS A 306 11.67 17.75 -13.15
C LYS A 306 11.30 18.36 -14.50
N CYS A 307 10.41 17.73 -15.25
CA CYS A 307 9.99 18.21 -16.55
C CYS A 307 8.97 19.35 -16.50
N GLY A 308 7.97 19.25 -15.62
CA GLY A 308 6.97 20.29 -15.40
C GLY A 308 7.58 21.58 -14.83
N ILE A 309 8.72 21.46 -14.14
CA ILE A 309 9.41 22.60 -13.54
C ILE A 309 10.62 23.08 -14.35
N LEU A 310 11.40 22.20 -15.00
CA LEU A 310 12.70 22.56 -15.62
C LEU A 310 12.68 22.71 -17.16
N SER A 311 11.53 22.88 -17.82
CA SER A 311 11.47 23.05 -19.30
C SER A 311 10.26 23.89 -19.74
N PRO A 312 10.33 24.78 -20.78
CA PRO A 312 11.48 25.50 -21.34
C PRO A 312 11.17 26.94 -21.87
N THR A 313 11.98 27.93 -21.52
CA THR A 313 12.46 28.93 -22.49
C THR A 313 13.96 29.09 -22.29
N ASP A 314 14.72 29.19 -23.39
CA ASP A 314 16.21 29.18 -23.40
C ASP A 314 16.87 30.32 -22.62
N ASN A 315 16.08 31.27 -22.10
CA ASN A 315 16.55 32.43 -21.33
C ASN A 315 16.37 32.29 -19.81
N ASN A 316 16.01 31.09 -19.34
CA ASN A 316 15.74 30.86 -17.92
C ASN A 316 17.01 30.55 -17.14
N LYS A 317 17.38 31.49 -16.26
CA LYS A 317 18.25 31.28 -15.11
C LYS A 317 17.79 30.10 -14.24
N SER A 318 18.70 29.24 -13.79
CA SER A 318 18.37 28.18 -12.83
C SER A 318 17.92 28.77 -11.47
N PRO A 319 17.24 28.02 -10.57
CA PRO A 319 16.94 28.48 -9.20
C PRO A 319 18.19 28.94 -8.46
N GLN A 320 19.31 28.27 -8.74
CA GLN A 320 20.65 28.64 -8.32
C GLN A 320 21.06 30.01 -8.86
N GLU A 321 20.69 30.40 -10.07
CA GLU A 321 20.99 31.70 -10.67
C GLU A 321 20.01 32.82 -10.30
N LEU A 322 18.78 32.50 -9.92
CA LEU A 322 17.85 33.47 -9.35
C LEU A 322 18.29 33.90 -7.95
N ILE A 323 18.81 32.96 -7.16
CA ILE A 323 19.35 33.25 -5.83
C ILE A 323 20.69 34.00 -5.90
N LYS A 324 21.33 34.04 -7.08
CA LYS A 324 22.44 34.94 -7.40
C LYS A 324 22.00 36.38 -7.70
N SER A 325 20.70 36.70 -7.75
CA SER A 325 20.25 38.07 -8.00
C SER A 325 20.55 38.94 -6.77
N LYS A 326 21.03 40.16 -7.03
CA LYS A 326 21.34 41.13 -5.97
C LYS A 326 20.12 41.36 -5.07
N ASP A 327 18.93 41.42 -5.64
CA ASP A 327 17.70 41.69 -4.91
C ASP A 327 17.33 40.57 -3.92
N VAL A 328 17.51 39.29 -4.29
CA VAL A 328 17.31 38.14 -3.40
C VAL A 328 18.32 38.16 -2.26
N VAL A 329 19.58 38.45 -2.59
CA VAL A 329 20.68 38.50 -1.63
C VAL A 329 20.53 39.65 -0.63
N ASP A 330 20.12 40.83 -1.10
CA ASP A 330 19.91 42.02 -0.27
C ASP A 330 18.72 41.81 0.68
N TYR A 331 17.63 41.20 0.22
CA TYR A 331 16.48 40.91 1.06
C TYR A 331 16.75 39.78 2.06
N LEU A 332 17.52 38.77 1.67
CA LEU A 332 17.95 37.72 2.58
C LEU A 332 18.84 38.30 3.69
N THR A 333 19.71 39.23 3.32
CA THR A 333 20.55 39.99 4.26
C THR A 333 19.70 40.78 5.24
N ASP A 334 18.71 41.55 4.76
CA ASP A 334 17.79 42.33 5.61
C ASP A 334 16.98 41.45 6.58
N GLY A 335 16.37 40.36 6.08
CA GLY A 335 15.60 39.44 6.91
C GLY A 335 16.43 38.76 8.00
N LEU A 336 17.66 38.34 7.67
CA LEU A 336 18.60 37.77 8.64
C LEU A 336 19.13 38.81 9.63
N GLN A 337 19.38 40.05 9.20
CA GLN A 337 19.76 41.14 10.09
C GLN A 337 18.65 41.47 11.10
N LYS A 338 17.39 41.57 10.64
CA LYS A 338 16.24 41.78 11.52
C LYS A 338 16.07 40.66 12.53
N TYR A 339 16.31 39.40 12.14
CA TYR A 339 16.33 38.28 13.07
C TYR A 339 17.38 38.43 14.17
N ILE A 340 18.63 38.79 13.81
CA ILE A 340 19.69 39.04 14.80
C ILE A 340 19.29 40.16 15.75
N ILE A 341 18.74 41.26 15.21
CA ILE A 341 18.32 42.42 16.00
C ILE A 341 17.19 42.02 16.95
N ASN A 342 16.18 41.28 16.48
CA ASN A 342 15.09 40.76 17.30
C ASN A 342 15.61 39.90 18.47
N GLU A 343 16.50 38.95 18.20
CA GLU A 343 17.11 38.08 19.21
C GLU A 343 17.92 38.91 20.22
N GLU A 344 18.76 39.84 19.77
CA GLU A 344 19.56 40.71 20.65
C GLU A 344 18.68 41.59 21.53
N CYS A 345 17.61 42.15 20.97
CA CYS A 345 16.60 42.92 21.68
C CYS A 345 15.85 42.08 22.72
N VAL A 346 15.58 40.80 22.45
CA VAL A 346 14.97 39.87 23.42
C VAL A 346 15.94 39.53 24.55
N ILE A 347 17.19 39.16 24.23
CA ILE A 347 18.22 38.77 25.20
C ILE A 347 18.57 39.93 26.14
N THR A 348 18.69 41.14 25.59
CA THR A 348 19.07 42.33 26.35
C THR A 348 17.90 42.95 27.11
N LYS A 349 16.65 42.54 26.83
CA LYS A 349 15.45 43.10 27.45
C LYS A 349 15.51 42.99 28.98
N GLY A 350 15.37 44.12 29.66
CA GLY A 350 15.47 44.20 31.13
C GLY A 350 16.90 44.28 31.68
N THR A 351 17.92 44.34 30.80
CA THR A 351 19.30 44.64 31.17
C THR A 351 19.64 46.11 30.86
N ASN A 352 20.71 46.60 31.47
CA ASN A 352 21.33 47.90 31.18
C ASN A 352 21.96 48.00 29.77
N LYS A 353 21.95 46.92 28.97
CA LYS A 353 22.39 46.91 27.57
C LYS A 353 21.22 47.04 26.58
N TYR A 354 19.98 47.09 27.05
CA TYR A 354 18.80 47.23 26.20
C TYR A 354 18.71 48.65 25.61
N ASN A 355 18.74 48.76 24.28
CA ASN A 355 18.47 50.02 23.59
C ASN A 355 17.08 49.97 22.94
N LYS A 356 16.09 50.56 23.63
CA LYS A 356 14.70 50.57 23.18
C LYS A 356 14.52 51.22 21.81
N GLU A 357 15.17 52.35 21.57
CA GLU A 357 15.04 53.09 20.31
C GLU A 357 15.66 52.33 19.14
N PHE A 358 16.79 51.65 19.35
CA PHE A 358 17.38 50.78 18.34
C PHE A 358 16.45 49.61 18.01
N CYS A 359 15.87 48.96 19.03
CA CYS A 359 14.94 47.85 18.85
C CYS A 359 13.65 48.29 18.16
N ASP A 360 13.02 49.38 18.59
CA ASP A 360 11.76 49.84 18.01
C ASP A 360 11.90 50.27 16.54
N ASN A 361 13.10 50.70 16.12
CA ASN A 361 13.36 51.19 14.75
C ASN A 361 13.93 50.14 13.78
N ASN A 362 14.65 49.12 14.29
CA ASN A 362 15.40 48.18 13.43
C ASN A 362 14.97 46.72 13.60
N ALA A 363 14.23 46.38 14.65
CA ALA A 363 13.69 45.05 14.87
C ALA A 363 12.44 44.83 13.99
N ASP A 364 12.08 43.57 13.74
CA ASP A 364 10.82 43.27 13.05
C ASP A 364 9.65 43.54 14.02
N ASN A 365 8.60 44.20 13.53
CA ASN A 365 7.41 44.51 14.30
C ASN A 365 6.57 43.28 14.66
N ASN A 366 6.78 42.14 13.96
CA ASN A 366 6.06 40.90 14.22
C ASN A 366 7.02 39.69 14.25
N PRO A 367 7.95 39.64 15.24
CA PRO A 367 9.02 38.66 15.26
C PRO A 367 8.46 37.28 15.59
N ASN A 368 8.43 36.39 14.61
CA ASN A 368 8.08 35.01 14.85
C ASN A 368 9.31 34.27 15.38
N LEU A 369 9.61 34.44 16.68
CA LEU A 369 10.82 33.96 17.37
C LEU A 369 11.01 32.42 17.37
N GLN A 370 10.08 31.66 16.78
CA GLN A 370 10.25 30.23 16.52
C GLN A 370 10.85 29.92 15.14
N GLN A 371 10.99 30.92 14.25
CA GLN A 371 11.62 30.75 12.95
C GLN A 371 13.13 30.64 13.12
N THR A 372 13.69 29.54 12.62
CA THR A 372 15.12 29.38 12.44
C THR A 372 15.58 30.22 11.23
N PRO A 373 16.88 30.55 11.11
CA PRO A 373 17.42 31.18 9.91
C PRO A 373 17.19 30.37 8.63
N ILE A 374 17.08 29.05 8.75
CA ILE A 374 16.70 28.17 7.64
C ILE A 374 15.29 28.49 7.18
N ASP A 375 14.37 28.75 8.12
CA ASP A 375 12.99 29.17 7.80
C ASP A 375 12.97 30.55 7.15
N ILE A 376 13.83 31.49 7.59
CA ILE A 376 13.98 32.81 6.96
C ILE A 376 14.53 32.66 5.54
N ILE A 377 15.58 31.86 5.34
CA ILE A 377 16.17 31.58 4.03
C ILE A 377 15.13 30.96 3.09
N ASN A 378 14.43 29.92 3.55
CA ASN A 378 13.36 29.26 2.79
C ASN A 378 12.23 30.24 2.46
N ASN A 379 11.84 31.09 3.41
CA ASN A 379 10.78 32.07 3.21
C ASN A 379 11.20 33.17 2.21
N VAL A 380 12.39 33.75 2.35
CA VAL A 380 12.89 34.78 1.42
C VAL A 380 13.04 34.22 0.01
N VAL A 381 13.67 33.05 -0.14
CA VAL A 381 13.80 32.38 -1.44
C VAL A 381 12.43 32.09 -2.04
N SER A 382 11.48 31.60 -1.23
CA SER A 382 10.10 31.37 -1.67
C SER A 382 9.40 32.67 -2.07
N VAL A 383 9.55 33.75 -1.30
CA VAL A 383 8.94 35.07 -1.53
C VAL A 383 9.47 35.71 -2.81
N PHE A 384 10.76 35.62 -3.11
CA PHE A 384 11.30 36.17 -4.37
C PHE A 384 10.94 35.32 -5.57
N LEU A 385 10.97 33.98 -5.44
CA LEU A 385 10.42 33.08 -6.46
C LEU A 385 8.93 33.35 -6.71
N ARG A 386 8.18 33.81 -5.70
CA ARG A 386 6.77 34.23 -5.77
C ARG A 386 6.58 35.63 -6.39
N ASN A 387 7.37 36.62 -5.96
CA ASN A 387 7.19 38.04 -6.31
C ASN A 387 7.73 38.41 -7.70
N GLU A 388 8.83 37.81 -8.17
CA GLU A 388 9.34 38.05 -9.53
C GLU A 388 8.40 37.47 -10.62
N LYS A 389 7.45 36.60 -10.26
CA LYS A 389 6.55 35.93 -11.21
C LYS A 389 5.13 36.47 -11.27
N TYR A 390 4.55 36.90 -10.14
CA TYR A 390 3.11 37.14 -10.08
C TYR A 390 2.68 38.60 -9.89
N SER A 391 3.59 39.54 -9.55
CA SER A 391 3.14 40.90 -9.17
C SER A 391 3.99 42.09 -9.62
N SER A 392 4.88 41.98 -10.61
CA SER A 392 5.66 43.18 -11.02
C SER A 392 5.68 43.43 -12.51
N ASP A 393 5.52 44.72 -12.83
CA ASP A 393 5.89 45.39 -14.07
C ASP A 393 7.40 45.28 -14.41
N LEU A 394 8.14 44.35 -13.78
CA LEU A 394 9.48 43.92 -14.18
C LEU A 394 9.45 43.00 -15.42
N ASN A 395 8.28 42.86 -16.04
CA ASN A 395 8.02 42.06 -17.25
C ASN A 395 8.54 42.68 -18.56
N ASP A 396 9.42 43.68 -18.50
CA ASP A 396 10.25 44.11 -19.63
C ASP A 396 11.35 43.06 -19.91
N GLY A 397 10.95 41.88 -20.39
CA GLY A 397 11.87 40.84 -20.87
C GLY A 397 11.76 39.47 -20.16
N LYS A 398 10.60 38.82 -20.32
CA LYS A 398 10.21 37.44 -19.95
C LYS A 398 11.35 36.46 -19.59
N LYS A 399 11.49 36.13 -18.30
CA LYS A 399 12.24 34.97 -17.77
C LYS A 399 11.30 34.14 -16.89
N ASN A 400 10.86 32.98 -17.38
CA ASN A 400 9.82 32.17 -16.75
C ASN A 400 10.40 30.83 -16.29
N HIS A 401 11.03 30.78 -15.11
CA HIS A 401 11.80 29.62 -14.63
C HIS A 401 11.00 28.33 -14.30
N TYR A 402 9.70 28.44 -14.00
CA TYR A 402 8.81 27.35 -13.55
C TYR A 402 7.42 27.39 -14.20
N SER A 403 6.76 26.24 -14.41
CA SER A 403 5.35 26.20 -14.84
C SER A 403 4.40 26.53 -13.68
N GLU A 404 3.70 27.66 -13.81
CA GLU A 404 2.64 28.08 -12.88
C GLU A 404 1.51 27.05 -12.83
N THR A 405 1.03 26.61 -14.00
CA THR A 405 -0.07 25.66 -14.13
C THR A 405 0.25 24.33 -13.45
N TYR A 406 1.47 23.80 -13.64
CA TYR A 406 1.91 22.58 -12.96
C TYR A 406 1.93 22.78 -11.44
N SER A 407 2.54 23.88 -10.98
CA SER A 407 2.72 24.17 -9.56
C SER A 407 1.38 24.35 -8.82
N ILE A 408 0.43 25.07 -9.41
CA ILE A 408 -0.91 25.26 -8.81
C ILE A 408 -1.65 23.92 -8.74
N ASN A 409 -1.60 23.12 -9.81
CA ASN A 409 -2.34 21.87 -9.88
C ASN A 409 -1.79 20.83 -8.87
N ILE A 410 -0.46 20.68 -8.78
CA ILE A 410 0.14 19.73 -7.84
C ILE A 410 -0.14 20.14 -6.38
N ILE A 411 -0.09 21.45 -6.05
CA ILE A 411 -0.44 21.92 -4.70
C ILE A 411 -1.90 21.60 -4.37
N LYS A 412 -2.83 21.88 -5.29
CA LYS A 412 -4.26 21.60 -5.08
C LYS A 412 -4.53 20.12 -4.86
N GLU A 413 -3.89 19.25 -5.63
CA GLU A 413 -4.04 17.81 -5.47
C GLU A 413 -3.47 17.32 -4.14
N LEU A 414 -2.28 17.79 -3.75
CA LEU A 414 -1.67 17.43 -2.47
C LEU A 414 -2.51 17.95 -1.30
N MET A 415 -3.07 19.15 -1.39
CA MET A 415 -4.04 19.67 -0.41
C MET A 415 -5.25 18.74 -0.31
N PHE A 416 -5.83 18.30 -1.43
CA PHE A 416 -6.94 17.37 -1.42
C PHE A 416 -6.57 16.04 -0.74
N ILE A 417 -5.46 15.43 -1.14
CA ILE A 417 -4.98 14.16 -0.57
C ILE A 417 -4.78 14.28 0.94
N ASN A 418 -4.13 15.35 1.40
CA ASN A 418 -3.85 15.57 2.82
C ASN A 418 -5.11 15.75 3.69
N ASN A 419 -6.23 16.20 3.09
CA ASN A 419 -7.49 16.36 3.81
C ASN A 419 -8.42 15.15 3.68
N THR A 420 -8.31 14.36 2.61
CA THR A 420 -9.15 13.17 2.38
C THR A 420 -8.55 11.90 2.96
N TYR A 421 -7.22 11.78 3.01
CA TYR A 421 -6.51 10.59 3.44
C TYR A 421 -5.64 10.85 4.67
N PRO A 422 -5.20 9.81 5.40
CA PRO A 422 -4.38 9.96 6.62
C PRO A 422 -3.01 10.62 6.43
N GLY A 423 -2.64 10.96 5.18
CA GLY A 423 -1.44 11.68 4.83
C GLY A 423 -1.12 11.53 3.34
N ILE A 424 -0.07 12.21 2.90
CA ILE A 424 0.42 12.13 1.53
C ILE A 424 1.40 10.96 1.42
N PRO A 425 1.21 10.01 0.49
CA PRO A 425 2.18 8.94 0.28
C PRO A 425 3.46 9.44 -0.39
N GLU A 426 4.62 9.11 0.16
CA GLU A 426 5.91 9.66 -0.27
C GLU A 426 6.98 8.56 -0.39
N VAL A 427 6.76 7.45 0.28
CA VAL A 427 7.59 6.25 0.22
C VAL A 427 6.97 5.31 -0.81
N VAL A 428 7.77 4.91 -1.79
CA VAL A 428 7.33 4.10 -2.93
C VAL A 428 8.17 2.84 -3.03
N PHE A 429 7.49 1.69 -3.04
CA PHE A 429 8.10 0.38 -3.25
C PHE A 429 7.42 -0.32 -4.44
N PRO A 430 8.12 -0.59 -5.55
CA PRO A 430 7.70 -1.67 -6.44
C PRO A 430 7.83 -3.03 -5.74
N ILE A 431 6.84 -3.89 -5.95
CA ILE A 431 6.76 -5.24 -5.39
C ILE A 431 6.85 -6.25 -6.52
N TYR A 432 7.67 -7.28 -6.31
CA TYR A 432 7.91 -8.37 -7.23
C TYR A 432 7.67 -9.72 -6.57
N LEU A 433 7.28 -10.71 -7.37
CA LEU A 433 7.28 -12.11 -7.03
C LEU A 433 8.63 -12.72 -7.43
N TYR A 434 9.29 -13.42 -6.52
CA TYR A 434 10.47 -14.18 -6.86
C TYR A 434 10.10 -15.45 -7.65
N THR A 435 10.59 -15.53 -8.88
CA THR A 435 10.35 -16.64 -9.82
C THR A 435 11.59 -17.49 -10.05
N GLY A 436 12.71 -17.18 -9.39
CA GLY A 436 13.94 -17.95 -9.52
C GLY A 436 13.71 -19.43 -9.24
N ASN A 437 14.32 -20.27 -10.08
CA ASN A 437 14.36 -21.70 -9.87
C ASN A 437 15.64 -22.02 -9.09
N SER A 438 15.49 -22.54 -7.87
CA SER A 438 16.62 -22.86 -7.00
C SER A 438 16.30 -24.09 -6.17
N ASP A 439 17.32 -24.88 -5.85
CA ASP A 439 17.18 -26.06 -4.99
C ASP A 439 16.71 -25.71 -3.57
N TYR A 440 16.75 -24.43 -3.19
CA TYR A 440 16.36 -23.92 -1.87
C TYR A 440 14.85 -23.75 -1.70
N THR A 441 14.08 -23.77 -2.79
CA THR A 441 12.64 -23.44 -2.76
C THR A 441 11.77 -24.60 -3.24
N THR A 442 10.54 -24.68 -2.73
CA THR A 442 9.51 -25.63 -3.16
C THR A 442 8.14 -24.96 -3.24
N GLU A 443 7.21 -25.53 -4.00
CA GLU A 443 5.82 -25.13 -3.96
C GLU A 443 5.12 -25.69 -2.73
N ALA A 444 4.08 -25.00 -2.25
CA ALA A 444 3.24 -25.53 -1.18
C ALA A 444 2.38 -26.70 -1.72
N PRO A 445 1.83 -27.57 -0.85
CA PRO A 445 0.88 -28.61 -1.26
C PRO A 445 -0.36 -28.08 -2.00
N TRP A 446 -0.69 -26.80 -1.80
CA TRP A 446 -1.78 -26.06 -2.45
C TRP A 446 -1.25 -25.05 -3.50
N GLY A 447 -0.08 -25.32 -4.07
CA GLY A 447 0.52 -24.55 -5.14
C GLY A 447 1.08 -23.19 -4.71
N THR A 448 1.07 -22.23 -5.63
CA THR A 448 1.63 -20.88 -5.43
C THR A 448 0.61 -19.86 -4.89
N ARG A 449 -0.61 -20.29 -4.56
CA ARG A 449 -1.69 -19.40 -4.11
C ARG A 449 -1.52 -19.05 -2.63
N LEU A 450 -1.91 -17.82 -2.29
CA LEU A 450 -2.17 -17.44 -0.91
C LEU A 450 -3.56 -17.95 -0.53
N LEU A 451 -3.65 -18.68 0.59
CA LEU A 451 -4.90 -19.24 1.05
C LEU A 451 -5.77 -18.16 1.70
N THR A 452 -7.07 -18.22 1.42
CA THR A 452 -8.12 -17.46 2.11
C THR A 452 -9.05 -18.44 2.83
N ASP A 453 -9.92 -17.91 3.69
CA ASP A 453 -10.97 -18.70 4.35
C ASP A 453 -11.91 -19.36 3.34
N ASP A 454 -11.92 -18.95 2.08
CA ASP A 454 -12.73 -19.58 1.03
C ASP A 454 -12.18 -20.94 0.59
N TYR A 455 -10.96 -21.32 0.97
CA TYR A 455 -10.34 -22.59 0.55
C TYR A 455 -10.18 -23.58 1.69
N VAL A 456 -10.04 -23.07 2.91
CA VAL A 456 -9.76 -23.87 4.11
C VAL A 456 -10.70 -23.45 5.23
N PHE A 457 -11.11 -24.41 6.04
CA PHE A 457 -11.88 -24.18 7.26
C PHE A 457 -11.39 -25.12 8.37
N ASN A 458 -11.46 -24.68 9.62
CA ASN A 458 -10.90 -25.41 10.75
C ASN A 458 -11.94 -26.28 11.45
N GLU A 459 -11.45 -27.22 12.26
CA GLU A 459 -12.26 -28.02 13.17
C GLU A 459 -13.17 -27.13 14.04
N GLY A 460 -14.48 -27.31 13.87
CA GLY A 460 -15.51 -26.58 14.61
C GLY A 460 -15.90 -25.21 14.04
N ASP A 461 -15.26 -24.74 12.96
CA ASP A 461 -15.65 -23.48 12.32
C ASP A 461 -17.10 -23.57 11.79
N GLU A 462 -17.88 -22.52 12.02
CA GLU A 462 -19.25 -22.41 11.52
C GLU A 462 -19.27 -21.82 10.11
N ILE A 463 -19.78 -22.59 9.15
CA ILE A 463 -19.96 -22.18 7.76
C ILE A 463 -21.43 -21.87 7.52
N LEU A 464 -21.73 -20.62 7.18
CA LEU A 464 -23.09 -20.15 6.93
C LEU A 464 -23.68 -20.69 5.61
N PRO A 465 -25.01 -20.74 5.46
CA PRO A 465 -25.67 -21.08 4.20
C PRO A 465 -25.16 -20.23 3.02
N ASN A 466 -24.97 -20.88 1.88
CA ASN A 466 -24.49 -20.34 0.61
C ASN A 466 -23.07 -19.77 0.64
N VAL A 467 -22.30 -19.98 1.71
CA VAL A 467 -20.85 -19.74 1.74
C VAL A 467 -20.14 -20.93 1.10
N ARG A 468 -19.28 -20.65 0.14
CA ARG A 468 -18.57 -21.66 -0.65
C ARG A 468 -17.17 -21.87 -0.13
N LYS A 469 -16.75 -23.14 -0.05
CA LYS A 469 -15.36 -23.54 0.19
C LYS A 469 -14.80 -24.21 -1.05
N TYR A 470 -13.96 -23.51 -1.80
CA TYR A 470 -13.45 -23.93 -3.11
C TYR A 470 -12.25 -24.88 -3.00
N SER A 471 -12.11 -25.73 -4.02
CA SER A 471 -10.84 -26.39 -4.31
C SER A 471 -9.83 -25.41 -4.90
N GLU A 472 -8.54 -25.76 -4.82
CA GLU A 472 -7.46 -24.91 -5.32
C GLU A 472 -7.60 -24.59 -6.82
N ASN A 473 -8.02 -25.55 -7.65
CA ASN A 473 -8.28 -25.35 -9.07
C ASN A 473 -9.58 -24.58 -9.38
N ASN A 474 -10.35 -24.18 -8.36
CA ASN A 474 -11.67 -23.52 -8.46
C ASN A 474 -12.73 -24.31 -9.26
N ILE A 475 -12.52 -25.62 -9.48
CA ILE A 475 -13.46 -26.46 -10.22
C ILE A 475 -14.58 -26.95 -9.29
N TYR A 476 -14.21 -27.31 -8.06
CA TYR A 476 -15.10 -27.87 -7.06
C TYR A 476 -15.31 -26.91 -5.91
N TYR A 477 -16.45 -26.99 -5.25
CA TYR A 477 -16.68 -26.29 -4.00
C TYR A 477 -17.68 -27.03 -3.11
N LEU A 478 -17.47 -26.96 -1.80
CA LEU A 478 -18.40 -27.37 -0.76
C LEU A 478 -19.33 -26.22 -0.41
N GLU A 479 -20.62 -26.47 -0.31
CA GLU A 479 -21.63 -25.49 0.09
C GLU A 479 -22.75 -26.16 0.89
N MET A 480 -23.34 -25.43 1.84
CA MET A 480 -24.64 -25.75 2.42
C MET A 480 -25.67 -24.77 1.87
N ASN A 481 -26.76 -25.23 1.26
CA ASN A 481 -27.79 -24.31 0.76
C ASN A 481 -28.73 -23.79 1.87
N SER A 482 -29.68 -22.93 1.50
CA SER A 482 -30.71 -22.38 2.40
C SER A 482 -31.67 -23.42 3.01
N GLN A 483 -31.64 -24.66 2.51
CA GLN A 483 -32.41 -25.79 3.05
C GLN A 483 -31.54 -26.69 3.93
N GLY A 484 -30.27 -26.37 4.17
CA GLY A 484 -29.38 -27.18 5.02
C GLY A 484 -28.84 -28.43 4.31
N GLN A 485 -29.04 -28.56 3.00
CA GLN A 485 -28.42 -29.62 2.21
C GLN A 485 -26.95 -29.28 1.99
N ILE A 486 -26.08 -30.25 2.24
CA ILE A 486 -24.63 -30.10 2.13
C ILE A 486 -24.16 -30.92 0.94
N TYR A 487 -23.42 -30.30 0.03
CA TYR A 487 -22.95 -30.96 -1.18
C TYR A 487 -21.63 -30.37 -1.66
N VAL A 488 -20.89 -31.18 -2.41
CA VAL A 488 -19.81 -30.67 -3.27
C VAL A 488 -20.35 -30.54 -4.67
N ARG A 489 -20.05 -29.41 -5.31
CA ARG A 489 -20.54 -29.05 -6.64
C ARG A 489 -19.38 -28.65 -7.55
N THR A 490 -19.58 -28.84 -8.85
CA THR A 490 -18.88 -28.09 -9.89
C THR A 490 -19.69 -26.87 -10.32
N ASN A 491 -19.11 -25.95 -11.08
CA ASN A 491 -19.86 -24.81 -11.63
C ASN A 491 -21.11 -25.22 -12.45
N ALA A 492 -21.10 -26.42 -13.04
CA ALA A 492 -22.21 -26.93 -13.84
C ALA A 492 -23.24 -27.70 -12.99
N SER A 493 -22.78 -28.64 -12.16
CA SER A 493 -23.65 -29.65 -11.54
C SER A 493 -23.10 -30.14 -10.20
N ILE A 494 -24.00 -30.63 -9.35
CA ILE A 494 -23.63 -31.29 -8.10
C ILE A 494 -22.70 -32.46 -8.42
N TYR A 495 -21.65 -32.60 -7.62
CA TYR A 495 -20.65 -33.66 -7.75
C TYR A 495 -20.99 -34.81 -6.80
N TYR A 496 -21.35 -34.51 -5.56
CA TYR A 496 -21.98 -35.46 -4.64
C TYR A 496 -22.64 -34.74 -3.46
N TYR A 497 -23.55 -35.43 -2.77
CA TYR A 497 -24.18 -34.93 -1.54
C TYR A 497 -23.53 -35.54 -0.30
N LEU A 498 -23.34 -34.70 0.71
CA LEU A 498 -23.03 -35.10 2.08
C LEU A 498 -24.31 -35.18 2.93
N ASN A 499 -25.25 -34.25 2.71
CA ASN A 499 -26.57 -34.26 3.34
C ASN A 499 -27.65 -33.81 2.34
N ILE A 500 -28.70 -34.62 2.17
CA ILE A 500 -29.84 -34.32 1.29
C ILE A 500 -31.06 -33.89 2.11
N LEU A 501 -31.10 -34.23 3.40
CA LEU A 501 -32.23 -33.92 4.27
C LEU A 501 -32.33 -32.41 4.51
N PRO A 502 -33.50 -31.81 4.25
CA PRO A 502 -33.69 -30.39 4.49
C PRO A 502 -33.90 -30.10 5.99
N PHE A 503 -33.50 -28.90 6.39
CA PHE A 503 -33.78 -28.26 7.65
C PHE A 503 -34.65 -27.02 7.39
N GLU A 504 -35.64 -26.75 8.24
CA GLU A 504 -36.55 -25.61 8.02
C GLU A 504 -35.85 -24.25 8.19
N LYS A 505 -34.90 -24.15 9.13
CA LYS A 505 -34.16 -22.92 9.45
C LYS A 505 -32.69 -23.22 9.73
N PRO A 506 -31.91 -23.67 8.72
CA PRO A 506 -30.48 -23.91 8.89
C PRO A 506 -29.75 -22.59 9.17
N VAL A 507 -28.79 -22.63 10.08
CA VAL A 507 -28.00 -21.47 10.51
C VAL A 507 -26.54 -21.62 10.09
N SER A 508 -25.95 -22.79 10.32
CA SER A 508 -24.55 -23.07 9.95
C SER A 508 -24.30 -24.58 9.84
N MET A 509 -23.21 -24.95 9.16
CA MET A 509 -22.62 -26.29 9.25
C MET A 509 -21.24 -26.21 9.89
N SER A 510 -20.81 -27.27 10.56
CA SER A 510 -19.46 -27.39 11.10
C SER A 510 -18.91 -28.81 10.98
N PHE A 511 -17.59 -28.92 10.94
CA PHE A 511 -16.87 -30.17 10.77
C PHE A 511 -15.98 -30.41 12.00
N THR A 512 -16.17 -31.55 12.66
CA THR A 512 -15.34 -31.99 13.80
C THR A 512 -14.96 -33.45 13.60
N ASN A 513 -15.28 -34.31 14.57
CA ASN A 513 -15.35 -35.76 14.34
C ASN A 513 -16.61 -36.16 13.55
N THR A 514 -17.58 -35.26 13.39
CA THR A 514 -18.83 -35.44 12.62
C THR A 514 -19.12 -34.19 11.79
N ILE A 515 -20.03 -34.29 10.82
CA ILE A 515 -20.61 -33.13 10.14
C ILE A 515 -21.91 -32.77 10.84
N THR A 516 -22.02 -31.54 11.31
CA THR A 516 -23.14 -31.04 12.11
C THR A 516 -23.81 -29.87 11.39
N VAL A 517 -25.14 -29.87 11.38
CA VAL A 517 -25.95 -28.71 10.98
C VAL A 517 -26.57 -28.10 12.22
N ASN A 518 -26.30 -26.81 12.44
CA ASN A 518 -26.98 -26.00 13.43
C ASN A 518 -28.24 -25.39 12.79
N PHE A 519 -29.39 -25.53 13.44
CA PHE A 519 -30.67 -25.02 12.93
C PHE A 519 -31.53 -24.47 14.07
N ILE A 520 -32.47 -23.58 13.73
CA ILE A 520 -33.47 -23.09 14.68
C ILE A 520 -34.63 -24.08 14.67
N GLU A 521 -34.87 -24.73 15.82
CA GLU A 521 -35.96 -25.68 15.98
C GLU A 521 -37.31 -24.93 15.87
N PRO A 522 -38.24 -25.35 14.96
CA PRO A 522 -39.47 -24.59 14.70
C PRO A 522 -40.38 -24.44 15.92
N ILE A 523 -40.41 -25.47 16.78
CA ILE A 523 -41.30 -25.54 17.94
C ILE A 523 -40.78 -24.68 19.10
N THR A 524 -39.48 -24.79 19.40
CA THR A 524 -38.88 -24.17 20.58
C THR A 524 -38.20 -22.84 20.27
N ASN A 525 -37.94 -22.56 19.00
CA ASN A 525 -37.18 -21.42 18.49
C ASN A 525 -35.75 -21.31 19.07
N TYR A 526 -35.20 -22.41 19.60
CA TYR A 526 -33.81 -22.49 20.05
C TYR A 526 -32.88 -23.05 18.97
N LEU A 527 -31.62 -22.63 19.04
CA LEU A 527 -30.55 -23.20 18.23
C LEU A 527 -30.28 -24.65 18.68
N ARG A 528 -30.35 -25.60 17.75
CA ARG A 528 -30.08 -27.01 17.97
C ARG A 528 -29.02 -27.52 16.99
N PRO A 529 -27.99 -28.24 17.46
CA PRO A 529 -27.10 -28.98 16.59
C PRO A 529 -27.69 -30.35 16.23
N ARG A 530 -27.50 -30.81 14.99
CA ARG A 530 -27.76 -32.19 14.58
C ARG A 530 -26.63 -32.72 13.72
N SER A 531 -26.04 -33.83 14.14
CA SER A 531 -25.08 -34.57 13.32
C SER A 531 -25.81 -35.20 12.13
N VAL A 532 -25.36 -34.88 10.91
CA VAL A 532 -25.91 -35.42 9.66
C VAL A 532 -25.03 -36.53 9.09
N ILE A 533 -23.76 -36.60 9.50
CA ILE A 533 -22.84 -37.70 9.17
C ILE A 533 -22.11 -38.11 10.46
N ASN A 534 -22.27 -39.38 10.85
CA ASN A 534 -21.68 -39.99 12.05
C ASN A 534 -20.53 -40.94 11.68
N ILE A 535 -19.57 -40.48 10.88
CA ILE A 535 -18.35 -41.22 10.53
C ILE A 535 -17.17 -40.47 11.13
N GLU A 536 -16.21 -41.21 11.69
CA GLU A 536 -14.97 -40.61 12.19
C GLU A 536 -14.21 -39.96 11.05
N LEU A 537 -14.18 -38.63 11.03
CA LEU A 537 -13.53 -37.85 9.98
C LEU A 537 -12.00 -37.85 10.14
N ILE A 538 -11.53 -37.84 11.39
CA ILE A 538 -10.15 -37.48 11.75
C ILE A 538 -9.41 -38.70 12.33
N LEU A 539 -8.22 -38.98 11.83
CA LEU A 539 -7.29 -39.91 12.48
C LEU A 539 -6.57 -39.19 13.64
N LYS A 540 -6.87 -39.58 14.87
CA LYS A 540 -6.23 -39.03 16.08
C LYS A 540 -5.12 -39.95 16.56
N ASP A 541 -3.87 -39.50 16.43
CA ASP A 541 -2.70 -40.18 16.98
C ASP A 541 -1.66 -39.18 17.52
N GLU A 542 -0.58 -39.68 18.12
CA GLU A 542 0.43 -38.82 18.73
C GLU A 542 1.11 -37.86 17.76
N LYS A 543 1.17 -38.20 16.46
CA LYS A 543 1.77 -37.39 15.39
C LYS A 543 0.75 -36.43 14.76
N ARG A 544 -0.54 -36.80 14.75
CA ARG A 544 -1.64 -36.04 14.14
C ARG A 544 -2.49 -35.36 15.20
N ARG A 545 -2.04 -34.18 15.65
CA ARG A 545 -2.71 -33.39 16.70
C ARG A 545 -3.45 -32.19 16.12
N SER A 546 -4.56 -31.83 16.78
CA SER A 546 -5.34 -30.62 16.54
C SER A 546 -4.47 -29.35 16.68
N PRO A 547 -4.81 -28.22 16.01
CA PRO A 547 -5.96 -27.99 15.13
C PRO A 547 -5.95 -28.83 13.86
N PHE A 548 -7.13 -29.31 13.46
CA PHE A 548 -7.35 -29.91 12.15
C PHE A 548 -7.96 -28.87 11.20
N SER A 549 -7.59 -28.96 9.93
CA SER A 549 -8.14 -28.13 8.88
C SER A 549 -8.61 -28.99 7.73
N PHE A 550 -9.72 -28.57 7.14
CA PHE A 550 -10.43 -29.24 6.08
C PHE A 550 -10.29 -28.41 4.81
N TYR A 551 -10.15 -29.09 3.68
CA TYR A 551 -10.18 -28.45 2.36
C TYR A 551 -10.73 -29.41 1.32
N VAL A 552 -11.22 -28.85 0.21
CA VAL A 552 -11.61 -29.64 -0.97
C VAL A 552 -10.40 -29.73 -1.89
N ASN A 553 -9.93 -30.94 -2.21
CA ASN A 553 -8.78 -31.12 -3.09
C ASN A 553 -9.15 -30.91 -4.57
N ASN A 554 -8.16 -30.97 -5.45
CA ASN A 554 -8.35 -30.76 -6.90
C ASN A 554 -9.19 -31.85 -7.60
N ASP A 555 -9.49 -32.95 -6.90
CA ASP A 555 -10.40 -34.02 -7.37
C ASP A 555 -11.81 -33.88 -6.79
N GLY A 556 -12.10 -32.78 -6.07
CA GLY A 556 -13.39 -32.56 -5.43
C GLY A 556 -13.60 -33.33 -4.13
N LYS A 557 -12.57 -33.99 -3.57
CA LYS A 557 -12.66 -34.77 -2.34
C LYS A 557 -12.31 -33.91 -1.12
N ILE A 558 -13.04 -34.08 -0.03
CA ILE A 558 -12.68 -33.44 1.25
C ILE A 558 -11.50 -34.20 1.87
N ARG A 559 -10.48 -33.44 2.24
CA ARG A 559 -9.26 -33.94 2.91
C ARG A 559 -9.00 -33.15 4.18
N ILE A 560 -8.33 -33.79 5.12
CA ILE A 560 -8.12 -33.27 6.47
C ILE A 560 -6.63 -33.30 6.76
N PHE A 561 -6.10 -32.17 7.23
CA PHE A 561 -4.72 -32.03 7.63
C PHE A 561 -4.63 -31.66 9.11
N SER A 562 -3.71 -32.28 9.83
CA SER A 562 -3.31 -31.83 11.17
C SER A 562 -2.19 -30.79 11.07
N ASN A 563 -1.71 -30.33 12.23
CA ASN A 563 -0.47 -29.57 12.30
C ASN A 563 0.67 -30.24 11.50
N GLY A 564 1.48 -29.43 10.84
CA GLY A 564 2.57 -29.84 9.96
C GLY A 564 2.13 -30.29 8.57
N PHE A 565 0.87 -30.04 8.18
CA PHE A 565 0.28 -30.50 6.92
C PHE A 565 0.33 -32.03 6.76
N LEU A 566 0.27 -32.75 7.88
CA LEU A 566 0.21 -34.21 7.86
C LEU A 566 -1.23 -34.63 7.57
N ASP A 567 -1.41 -35.47 6.55
CA ASP A 567 -2.74 -35.98 6.19
C ASP A 567 -3.31 -36.77 7.38
N ALA A 568 -4.40 -36.24 7.92
CA ALA A 568 -5.16 -36.77 9.04
C ALA A 568 -6.55 -37.26 8.61
N THR A 569 -6.77 -37.40 7.29
CA THR A 569 -7.99 -37.99 6.73
C THR A 569 -8.09 -39.45 7.19
N ASN A 570 -9.15 -39.79 7.92
CA ASN A 570 -9.42 -41.17 8.29
C ASN A 570 -9.70 -42.00 7.01
N LYS A 571 -9.17 -43.22 6.92
CA LYS A 571 -9.39 -44.10 5.77
C LYS A 571 -10.88 -44.35 5.52
N ALA A 572 -11.66 -44.63 6.58
CA ALA A 572 -13.09 -44.84 6.47
C ALA A 572 -13.83 -43.60 5.92
N PHE A 573 -13.37 -42.40 6.28
CA PHE A 573 -13.93 -41.17 5.72
C PHE A 573 -13.54 -40.97 4.24
N ALA A 574 -12.28 -41.25 3.87
CA ALA A 574 -11.86 -41.21 2.47
C ALA A 574 -12.70 -42.18 1.60
N ASP A 575 -12.87 -43.42 2.07
CA ASP A 575 -13.67 -44.45 1.38
C ASP A 575 -15.15 -44.04 1.31
N PHE A 576 -15.68 -43.37 2.36
CA PHE A 576 -17.04 -42.81 2.35
C PHE A 576 -17.22 -41.75 1.27
N ILE A 577 -16.27 -40.81 1.11
CA ILE A 577 -16.34 -39.78 0.06
C ILE A 577 -16.32 -40.43 -1.33
N ASP A 578 -15.45 -41.41 -1.54
CA ASP A 578 -15.36 -42.13 -2.82
C ASP A 578 -16.66 -42.86 -3.14
N ASN A 579 -17.28 -43.50 -2.14
CA ASN A 579 -18.59 -44.11 -2.29
C ASN A 579 -19.70 -43.09 -2.61
N LYS A 580 -19.66 -41.88 -2.03
CA LYS A 580 -20.64 -40.82 -2.35
C LYS A 580 -20.51 -40.29 -3.78
N ILE A 581 -19.29 -40.21 -4.30
CA ILE A 581 -19.04 -39.87 -5.71
C ILE A 581 -19.60 -40.96 -6.62
N ILE A 582 -19.31 -42.24 -6.33
CA ILE A 582 -19.82 -43.38 -7.10
C ILE A 582 -21.35 -43.46 -7.06
N GLU A 583 -21.95 -43.25 -5.87
CA GLU A 583 -23.39 -43.19 -5.66
C GLU A 583 -24.02 -42.12 -6.56
N PHE A 584 -23.44 -40.91 -6.56
CA PHE A 584 -23.93 -39.82 -7.40
C PHE A 584 -23.83 -40.11 -8.89
N GLU A 585 -22.69 -40.59 -9.37
CA GLU A 585 -22.52 -40.94 -10.78
C GLU A 585 -23.52 -42.00 -11.24
N LYS A 586 -23.83 -42.99 -10.38
CA LYS A 586 -24.80 -44.05 -10.68
C LYS A 586 -26.24 -43.53 -10.77
N TYR A 587 -26.63 -42.59 -9.90
CA TYR A 587 -28.02 -42.19 -9.73
C TYR A 587 -28.36 -40.76 -10.16
N LYS A 588 -27.41 -39.98 -10.70
CA LYS A 588 -27.64 -38.58 -11.10
C LYS A 588 -28.80 -38.36 -12.09
N ASN A 589 -29.14 -39.37 -12.89
CA ASN A 589 -30.27 -39.32 -13.84
C ASN A 589 -31.61 -39.81 -13.24
N ASN A 590 -31.59 -40.34 -12.00
CA ASN A 590 -32.78 -40.81 -11.31
C ASN A 590 -33.25 -39.75 -10.30
N LEU A 591 -34.14 -38.86 -10.74
CA LEU A 591 -34.69 -37.78 -9.90
C LEU A 591 -35.39 -38.30 -8.62
N ASN A 592 -35.92 -39.53 -8.64
CA ASN A 592 -36.54 -40.12 -7.46
C ASN A 592 -35.51 -40.52 -6.41
N TYR A 593 -34.28 -40.88 -6.82
CA TYR A 593 -33.24 -41.32 -5.89
C TYR A 593 -32.92 -40.25 -4.84
N TYR A 594 -32.74 -38.99 -5.27
CA TYR A 594 -32.40 -37.85 -4.41
C TYR A 594 -33.61 -37.19 -3.72
N ASN A 595 -34.75 -37.88 -3.64
CA ASN A 595 -35.90 -37.42 -2.87
C ASN A 595 -35.62 -37.59 -1.36
N SER A 596 -35.82 -36.54 -0.55
CA SER A 596 -35.56 -36.59 0.89
C SER A 596 -36.35 -37.67 1.64
N LYS A 597 -37.49 -38.13 1.11
CA LYS A 597 -38.27 -39.26 1.66
C LYS A 597 -37.57 -40.61 1.55
N ASN A 598 -36.54 -40.71 0.72
CA ASN A 598 -35.77 -41.94 0.52
C ASN A 598 -34.57 -42.01 1.45
N PHE A 599 -34.43 -41.07 2.39
CA PHE A 599 -33.34 -41.04 3.35
C PHE A 599 -33.89 -41.03 4.78
N ASP A 600 -33.22 -41.76 5.68
CA ASP A 600 -33.53 -41.78 7.10
C ASP A 600 -33.03 -40.51 7.80
N ALA A 601 -33.25 -40.40 9.10
CA ALA A 601 -32.81 -39.26 9.91
C ALA A 601 -31.27 -39.06 9.97
N ASN A 602 -30.49 -40.07 9.60
CA ASN A 602 -29.03 -40.05 9.56
C ASN A 602 -28.51 -39.96 8.11
N ASN A 603 -29.38 -39.60 7.16
CA ASN A 603 -29.07 -39.46 5.74
C ASN A 603 -28.62 -40.78 5.07
N ASN A 604 -29.03 -41.93 5.61
CA ASN A 604 -28.87 -43.23 4.95
C ASN A 604 -30.06 -43.52 4.03
N VAL A 605 -29.79 -44.18 2.91
CA VAL A 605 -30.82 -44.57 1.94
C VAL A 605 -31.77 -45.61 2.54
N ILE A 606 -33.07 -45.33 2.49
CA ILE A 606 -34.15 -46.26 2.79
C ILE A 606 -34.44 -47.07 1.53
N ILE A 607 -33.78 -48.23 1.41
CA ILE A 607 -33.81 -49.09 0.22
C ILE A 607 -35.24 -49.41 -0.23
N THR A 608 -36.15 -49.64 0.71
CA THR A 608 -37.55 -49.97 0.42
C THR A 608 -38.29 -48.89 -0.36
N ASN A 609 -37.82 -47.64 -0.32
CA ASN A 609 -38.45 -46.51 -1.02
C ASN A 609 -37.86 -46.28 -2.42
N ILE A 610 -36.74 -46.92 -2.76
CA ILE A 610 -36.05 -46.79 -4.05
C ILE A 610 -36.38 -47.96 -4.99
N ILE A 611 -36.80 -49.10 -4.45
CA ILE A 611 -37.24 -50.26 -5.24
C ILE A 611 -38.62 -49.95 -5.85
N ASP A 612 -38.60 -49.29 -7.01
CA ASP A 612 -39.66 -49.36 -8.00
C ASP A 612 -39.19 -50.28 -9.15
N LYS A 613 -40.11 -51.07 -9.70
CA LYS A 613 -39.96 -52.42 -10.29
C LYS A 613 -38.92 -52.73 -11.39
N ASP A 614 -38.05 -51.82 -11.81
CA ASP A 614 -37.15 -52.02 -12.97
C ASP A 614 -35.68 -51.63 -12.74
N THR A 615 -35.17 -51.67 -11.51
CA THR A 615 -33.73 -51.49 -11.26
C THR A 615 -33.13 -52.64 -10.48
N ASP A 616 -32.04 -53.20 -11.01
CA ASP A 616 -31.24 -54.23 -10.36
C ASP A 616 -30.89 -53.81 -8.92
N PRO A 617 -30.97 -54.73 -7.95
CA PRO A 617 -30.71 -54.42 -6.56
C PRO A 617 -29.30 -53.82 -6.39
N PRO A 618 -29.12 -52.84 -5.51
CA PRO A 618 -27.79 -52.36 -5.16
C PRO A 618 -26.95 -53.50 -4.59
N ILE A 619 -25.84 -53.82 -5.25
CA ILE A 619 -24.80 -54.68 -4.69
C ILE A 619 -24.15 -53.90 -3.55
N TYR A 620 -24.54 -54.22 -2.32
CA TYR A 620 -23.77 -53.83 -1.14
C TYR A 620 -22.53 -54.72 -1.07
N LEU A 621 -21.36 -54.15 -1.35
CA LEU A 621 -20.11 -54.70 -0.83
C LEU A 621 -20.05 -54.35 0.67
N TYR A 622 -20.67 -55.20 1.49
CA TYR A 622 -20.34 -55.25 2.92
C TYR A 622 -18.89 -55.69 3.05
N ASN A 623 -18.04 -54.83 3.60
CA ASN A 623 -16.81 -55.26 4.26
C ASN A 623 -17.05 -55.19 5.77
N ASN A 624 -16.83 -56.33 6.43
CA ASN A 624 -16.82 -56.50 7.88
C ASN A 624 -15.81 -55.57 8.58
#